data_AF-A0A7C5Q2J2-F1
#
_entry.id   AF-A0A7C5Q2J2-F1
#
_cell.length_a   1.000
_cell.length_b   1.000
_cell.length_c   1.000
_cell.angle_alpha   90.00
_cell.angle_beta   90.00
_cell.angle_gamma   90.00
#
_symmetry.space_group_name_H-M   'P 1'
#
loop_
_entity.id
_entity.type
_entity.pdbx_description
1 polymer ?
#
loop_
_entity_poly.entity_id
_entity_poly.type
_entity_poly.pdbx_seq_one_letter_code
_entity_poly.pdbx_strand_id
1 'polypeptide(L)'
;MSEVGRLKLLLSSAERISREQDVDRLLVMLSDLACEVLEVDRCSLFLLDREKGELWTKVAHGVDEIRVPADRGVVGWVAQKGESLIVNDAYADSRFNPEVDRETGYRTRNILAIPLFDKKGNILGVFQA
;
A
#
# COMPACT_ATOMS: atom_id res chain seq x y z
N MET A 1 -10.10 17.49 8.95
CA MET A 1 -9.19 18.37 9.74
C MET A 1 -9.11 19.78 9.14
N SER A 2 -8.68 20.81 9.90
CA SER A 2 -8.33 22.11 9.29
C SER A 2 -7.03 22.01 8.49
N GLU A 3 -6.83 22.89 7.51
CA GLU A 3 -5.63 22.92 6.66
C GLU A 3 -4.34 23.08 7.49
N VAL A 4 -4.39 23.97 8.50
CA VAL A 4 -3.30 24.15 9.48
C VAL A 4 -3.07 22.88 10.32
N GLY A 5 -4.13 22.15 10.67
CA GLY A 5 -4.03 20.89 11.39
C GLY A 5 -3.30 19.81 10.58
N ARG A 6 -3.65 19.67 9.29
CA ARG A 6 -3.02 18.71 8.39
C ARG A 6 -1.54 19.04 8.15
N LEU A 7 -1.20 20.32 8.01
CA LEU A 7 0.18 20.74 7.85
C LEU A 7 1.03 20.45 9.10
N LYS A 8 0.48 20.67 10.31
CA LYS A 8 1.15 20.32 11.57
C LYS A 8 1.40 18.82 11.68
N LEU A 9 0.40 18.00 11.35
CA LEU A 9 0.53 16.54 11.31
C LEU A 9 1.69 16.13 10.39
N LEU A 10 1.68 16.58 9.12
CA LEU A 10 2.72 16.25 8.15
C LEU A 10 4.13 16.65 8.64
N LEU A 11 4.29 17.87 9.18
CA LEU A 11 5.60 18.35 9.62
C LEU A 11 6.13 17.53 10.81
N SER A 12 5.29 17.31 11.83
CA SER A 12 5.67 16.51 13.01
C SER A 12 5.98 15.06 12.67
N SER A 13 5.23 14.45 11.74
CA SER A 13 5.50 13.10 11.25
C SER A 13 6.80 13.03 10.45
N ALA A 14 7.08 14.02 9.60
CA ALA A 14 8.34 14.10 8.84
C ALA A 14 9.57 14.13 9.76
N GLU A 15 9.52 14.86 10.87
CA GLU A 15 10.60 14.89 11.87
C GLU A 15 10.82 13.53 12.54
N ARG A 16 9.73 12.81 12.88
CA ARG A 16 9.81 11.47 13.48
C ARG A 16 10.39 10.46 12.49
N ILE A 17 9.89 10.46 11.25
CA ILE A 17 10.33 9.61 10.15
C ILE A 17 11.82 9.82 9.88
N SER A 18 12.29 11.07 9.85
CA SER A 18 13.70 11.40 9.57
C SER A 18 14.70 10.89 10.62
N ARG A 19 14.23 10.65 11.86
CA ARG A 19 15.08 10.19 12.97
C ARG A 19 15.06 8.69 13.17
N GLU A 20 14.11 7.97 12.58
CA GLU A 20 14.03 6.52 12.71
C GLU A 20 15.08 5.86 11.82
N GLN A 21 15.84 4.93 12.41
CA GLN A 21 16.91 4.20 11.73
C GLN A 21 16.50 2.77 11.39
N ASP A 22 15.46 2.26 12.05
CA ASP A 22 14.87 0.96 11.73
C ASP A 22 13.93 1.09 10.53
N VAL A 23 14.29 0.43 9.44
CA VAL A 23 13.54 0.48 8.18
C VAL A 23 12.13 -0.08 8.34
N ASP A 24 11.94 -1.12 9.15
CA ASP A 24 10.65 -1.77 9.29
C ASP A 24 9.69 -0.84 10.06
N ARG A 25 10.18 -0.19 11.12
CA ARG A 25 9.42 0.85 11.84
C ARG A 25 9.14 2.06 10.96
N LEU A 26 10.10 2.47 10.14
CA LEU A 26 9.93 3.58 9.21
C LEU A 26 8.77 3.33 8.24
N LEU A 27 8.67 2.12 7.68
CA LEU A 27 7.61 1.75 6.74
C LEU A 27 6.23 1.71 7.41
N VAL A 28 6.16 1.23 8.66
CA VAL A 28 4.91 1.27 9.45
C VAL A 28 4.48 2.71 9.68
N MET A 29 5.38 3.58 10.18
CA MET A 29 5.05 4.99 10.42
C MET A 29 4.59 5.74 9.16
N LEU A 30 5.21 5.45 8.01
CA LEU A 30 4.80 6.03 6.72
C LEU A 30 3.40 5.55 6.31
N SER A 31 3.10 4.26 6.53
CA SER A 31 1.80 3.68 6.22
C SER A 31 0.71 4.23 7.13
N ASP A 32 0.98 4.39 8.42
CA ASP A 32 0.07 5.02 9.39
C ASP A 32 -0.24 6.47 9.00
N LEU A 33 0.79 7.25 8.67
CA LEU A 33 0.61 8.63 8.22
C LEU A 33 -0.23 8.69 6.94
N ALA A 34 0.03 7.80 5.98
CA ALA A 34 -0.74 7.75 4.75
C ALA A 34 -2.20 7.44 5.03
N CYS A 35 -2.47 6.46 5.89
CA CYS A 35 -3.82 6.11 6.33
C CYS A 35 -4.55 7.30 6.98
N GLU A 36 -3.87 8.03 7.86
CA GLU A 36 -4.44 9.22 8.54
C GLU A 36 -4.70 10.39 7.57
N VAL A 37 -3.78 10.65 6.64
CA VAL A 37 -3.90 11.77 5.69
C VAL A 37 -4.93 11.49 4.59
N LEU A 38 -5.04 10.24 4.15
CA LEU A 38 -6.00 9.81 3.14
C LEU A 38 -7.39 9.51 3.73
N GLU A 39 -7.51 9.46 5.06
CA GLU A 39 -8.74 9.10 5.77
C GLU A 39 -9.28 7.72 5.32
N VAL A 40 -8.39 6.74 5.16
CA VAL A 40 -8.71 5.37 4.74
C VAL A 40 -8.65 4.38 5.90
N ASP A 41 -9.34 3.25 5.76
CA ASP A 41 -9.43 2.22 6.81
C ASP A 41 -8.14 1.40 6.95
N ARG A 42 -7.49 1.06 5.83
CA ARG A 42 -6.28 0.21 5.82
C ARG A 42 -5.33 0.64 4.71
N CYS A 43 -4.06 0.38 4.95
CA CYS A 43 -3.00 0.55 3.97
C CYS A 43 -2.16 -0.73 3.93
N SER A 44 -1.55 -1.02 2.79
CA SER A 44 -0.64 -2.14 2.62
C SER A 44 0.50 -1.76 1.68
N LEU A 45 1.70 -2.16 2.06
CA LEU A 45 2.92 -1.92 1.29
C LEU A 45 3.42 -3.25 0.73
N PHE A 46 3.21 -3.46 -0.57
CA PHE A 46 3.68 -4.63 -1.29
C PHE A 46 5.08 -4.38 -1.87
N LEU A 47 6.01 -5.31 -1.64
CA LEU A 47 7.33 -5.32 -2.26
C LEU A 47 7.43 -6.44 -3.29
N LEU A 48 8.11 -6.15 -4.41
CA LEU A 48 8.29 -7.10 -5.50
C LEU A 48 9.46 -8.05 -5.21
N ASP A 49 9.18 -9.34 -5.06
CA ASP A 49 10.16 -10.41 -5.09
C ASP A 49 10.31 -10.92 -6.54
N ARG A 50 11.39 -10.49 -7.20
CA ARG A 50 11.64 -10.82 -8.61
C ARG A 50 12.07 -12.28 -8.82
N GLU A 51 12.66 -12.90 -7.81
CA GLU A 51 13.12 -14.29 -7.90
C GLU A 51 11.92 -15.25 -7.87
N LYS A 52 10.93 -14.93 -7.04
CA LYS A 52 9.70 -15.74 -6.91
C LYS A 52 8.57 -15.31 -7.84
N GLY A 53 8.64 -14.10 -8.39
CA GLY A 53 7.56 -13.54 -9.21
C GLY A 53 6.32 -13.18 -8.38
N GLU A 54 6.52 -12.71 -7.15
CA GLU A 54 5.46 -12.43 -6.18
C GLU A 54 5.55 -10.99 -5.65
N LEU A 55 4.42 -10.46 -5.21
CA LEU A 55 4.31 -9.27 -4.38
C LEU A 55 3.95 -9.72 -2.96
N TRP A 56 4.69 -9.24 -1.97
CA TRP A 56 4.44 -9.58 -0.57
C TRP A 56 4.34 -8.32 0.29
N THR A 57 3.46 -8.32 1.28
CA THR A 57 3.28 -7.15 2.14
C THR A 57 4.38 -7.06 3.18
N LYS A 58 5.17 -5.99 3.12
CA LYS A 58 6.07 -5.60 4.20
C LYS A 58 5.32 -4.93 5.36
N VAL A 59 4.22 -4.25 5.03
CA VAL A 59 3.26 -3.68 5.98
C VAL A 59 1.87 -4.08 5.52
N ALA A 60 1.06 -4.68 6.41
CA ALA A 60 -0.34 -5.00 6.17
C ALA A 60 -1.14 -4.63 7.43
N HIS A 61 -1.99 -3.59 7.35
CA HIS A 61 -2.78 -3.19 8.50
C HIS A 61 -3.90 -4.19 8.81
N GLY A 62 -3.84 -4.77 10.01
CA GLY A 62 -4.90 -5.60 10.58
C GLY A 62 -4.92 -7.07 10.12
N VAL A 63 -3.89 -7.53 9.42
CA VAL A 63 -3.76 -8.91 8.91
C VAL A 63 -2.29 -9.35 8.88
N ASP A 64 -2.06 -10.67 8.78
CA ASP A 64 -0.72 -11.23 8.56
C ASP A 64 -0.19 -10.92 7.15
N GLU A 65 1.07 -11.30 6.89
CA GLU A 65 1.72 -11.12 5.58
C GLU A 65 0.87 -11.73 4.44
N ILE A 66 0.52 -10.90 3.46
CA ILE A 66 -0.15 -11.31 2.23
C ILE A 66 0.89 -11.50 1.13
N ARG A 67 0.80 -12.61 0.39
CA ARG A 67 1.57 -12.89 -0.82
C ARG A 67 0.64 -13.11 -1.99
N VAL A 68 0.93 -12.45 -3.12
CA VAL A 68 0.17 -12.63 -4.37
C VAL A 68 1.11 -12.71 -5.58
N PRO A 69 0.73 -13.42 -6.65
CA PRO A 69 1.50 -13.39 -7.90
C PRO A 69 1.66 -11.96 -8.43
N ALA A 70 2.86 -11.60 -8.88
CA ALA A 70 3.16 -10.25 -9.38
C ALA A 70 2.43 -9.90 -10.69
N ASP A 71 1.74 -10.86 -11.30
CA ASP A 71 0.96 -10.72 -12.53
C ASP A 71 -0.55 -10.78 -12.34
N ARG A 72 -1.02 -10.84 -11.09
CA ARG A 72 -2.44 -10.92 -10.77
C ARG A 72 -2.83 -9.84 -9.77
N GLY A 73 -4.13 -9.61 -9.66
CA GLY A 73 -4.64 -8.64 -8.72
C GLY A 73 -4.53 -7.21 -9.24
N VAL A 74 -5.13 -6.29 -8.49
CA VAL A 74 -4.93 -4.84 -8.66
C VAL A 74 -3.46 -4.47 -8.50
N VAL A 75 -2.79 -5.02 -7.48
CA VAL A 75 -1.37 -4.73 -7.21
C VAL A 75 -0.44 -5.27 -8.28
N GLY A 76 -0.67 -6.47 -8.82
CA GLY A 76 0.11 -6.99 -9.95
C GLY A 76 -0.05 -6.14 -11.20
N TRP A 77 -1.28 -5.70 -11.50
CA TRP A 77 -1.53 -4.79 -12.62
C TRP A 77 -0.73 -3.48 -12.49
N VAL A 78 -0.76 -2.85 -11.31
CA VAL A 78 0.00 -1.62 -11.03
C VAL A 78 1.51 -1.85 -11.09
N ALA A 79 2.01 -2.96 -10.54
CA ALA A 79 3.42 -3.31 -10.58
C ALA A 79 3.94 -3.53 -12.02
N GLN A 80 3.11 -4.10 -12.90
CA GLN A 80 3.49 -4.33 -14.30
C GLN A 80 3.43 -3.07 -15.15
N LYS A 81 2.38 -2.25 -14.96
CA LYS A 81 2.18 -1.04 -15.76
C LYS A 81 3.02 0.13 -15.28
N GLY A 82 3.34 0.17 -13.99
CA GLY A 82 3.93 1.35 -13.36
C GLY A 82 2.99 2.55 -13.38
N GLU A 83 1.68 2.29 -13.41
CA GLU A 83 0.63 3.30 -13.45
C GLU A 83 -0.28 3.17 -12.22
N SER A 84 -0.66 4.31 -11.63
CA SER A 84 -1.59 4.35 -10.51
C SER A 84 -3.00 3.95 -10.94
N LEU A 85 -3.76 3.33 -10.03
CA LEU A 85 -5.12 2.89 -10.27
C LEU A 85 -6.05 3.25 -9.11
N ILE A 86 -7.24 3.75 -9.44
CA ILE A 86 -8.37 3.89 -8.51
C ILE A 86 -9.45 2.90 -8.93
N VAL A 87 -9.92 2.09 -7.98
CA VAL A 87 -11.03 1.16 -8.14
C VAL A 87 -12.16 1.59 -7.21
N ASN A 88 -13.29 1.99 -7.78
CA ASN A 88 -14.43 2.51 -7.02
C ASN A 88 -15.35 1.40 -6.47
N ASP A 89 -15.28 0.20 -7.04
CA ASP A 89 -15.93 -1.00 -6.51
C ASP A 89 -15.02 -2.20 -6.80
N ALA A 90 -14.35 -2.68 -5.76
CA ALA A 90 -13.41 -3.80 -5.85
C ALA A 90 -14.09 -5.07 -6.39
N TYR A 91 -15.32 -5.37 -5.99
CA TYR A 91 -16.01 -6.59 -6.41
C TYR A 91 -16.59 -6.52 -7.82
N ALA A 92 -16.68 -5.31 -8.40
CA ALA A 92 -17.02 -5.11 -9.80
C ALA A 92 -15.78 -5.09 -10.72
N ASP A 93 -14.56 -4.98 -10.16
CA ASP A 93 -13.33 -4.93 -10.94
C ASP A 93 -12.78 -6.33 -11.20
N SER A 94 -12.67 -6.70 -12.47
CA SER A 94 -12.14 -8.00 -12.91
C SER A 94 -10.71 -8.32 -12.42
N ARG A 95 -9.94 -7.31 -12.00
CA ARG A 95 -8.57 -7.49 -11.49
C ARG A 95 -8.56 -7.80 -10.00
N PHE A 96 -9.64 -7.58 -9.26
CA PHE A 96 -9.65 -7.78 -7.82
C PHE A 96 -9.64 -9.27 -7.45
N ASN A 97 -8.78 -9.66 -6.51
CA ASN A 97 -8.77 -11.00 -5.93
C ASN A 97 -9.49 -10.99 -4.57
N PRO A 98 -10.70 -11.58 -4.46
CA PRO A 98 -11.46 -11.64 -3.21
C PRO A 98 -10.98 -12.72 -2.22
N GLU A 99 -9.94 -13.51 -2.52
CA GLU A 99 -9.47 -14.58 -1.63
C GLU A 99 -9.03 -14.06 -0.26
N VAL A 100 -8.24 -12.98 -0.22
CA VAL A 100 -7.78 -12.35 1.04
C VAL A 100 -8.96 -11.84 1.88
N ASP A 101 -9.96 -11.22 1.25
CA ASP A 101 -11.20 -10.78 1.91
C ASP A 101 -11.95 -11.97 2.54
N ARG A 102 -12.05 -13.09 1.80
CA ARG A 102 -12.74 -14.30 2.29
C ARG A 102 -12.01 -14.94 3.48
N GLU A 103 -10.69 -14.96 3.46
CA GLU A 103 -9.87 -15.55 4.53
C GLU A 103 -9.87 -14.70 5.79
N THR A 104 -9.81 -13.37 5.63
CA THR A 104 -9.70 -12.42 6.75
C THR A 104 -11.05 -11.93 7.28
N GLY A 105 -12.14 -12.17 6.53
CA GLY A 105 -13.46 -11.62 6.81
C GLY A 105 -13.58 -10.12 6.52
N TYR A 106 -12.56 -9.51 5.92
CA TYR A 106 -12.60 -8.11 5.51
C TYR A 106 -13.42 -7.92 4.24
N ARG A 107 -13.91 -6.69 4.01
CA ARG A 107 -14.65 -6.33 2.81
C ARG A 107 -14.05 -5.09 2.17
N THR A 108 -13.17 -5.28 1.19
CA THR A 108 -12.66 -4.18 0.37
C THR A 108 -13.78 -3.60 -0.49
N ARG A 109 -13.96 -2.28 -0.41
CA ARG A 109 -14.95 -1.53 -1.23
C ARG A 109 -14.26 -0.74 -2.32
N ASN A 110 -13.30 0.09 -1.93
CA ASN A 110 -12.55 0.99 -2.80
C ASN A 110 -11.06 0.65 -2.68
N ILE A 111 -10.29 0.91 -3.74
CA ILE A 111 -8.84 0.70 -3.75
C ILE A 111 -8.17 1.89 -4.44
N LEU A 112 -7.15 2.45 -3.80
CA LEU A 112 -6.12 3.28 -4.42
C LEU A 112 -4.82 2.48 -4.42
N ALA A 113 -4.25 2.21 -5.59
CA ALA A 113 -2.97 1.53 -5.73
C ALA A 113 -1.99 2.38 -6.53
N ILE A 114 -0.80 2.62 -5.99
CA ILE A 114 0.24 3.43 -6.62
C ILE A 114 1.56 2.65 -6.70
N PRO A 115 2.30 2.76 -7.82
CA PRO A 115 3.58 2.11 -7.98
C PRO A 115 4.65 2.80 -7.12
N LEU A 116 5.56 2.00 -6.58
CA LEU A 116 6.75 2.47 -5.89
C LEU A 116 7.97 2.20 -6.76
N PHE A 117 8.79 3.22 -6.93
CA PHE A 117 9.99 3.15 -7.77
C PHE A 117 11.26 3.29 -6.94
N ASP A 118 12.29 2.57 -7.34
CA ASP A 118 13.65 2.84 -6.87
C ASP A 118 14.22 4.12 -7.53
N LYS A 119 15.42 4.52 -7.10
CA LYS A 119 16.10 5.72 -7.65
C LYS A 119 16.45 5.62 -9.14
N LYS A 120 16.42 4.41 -9.72
CA LYS A 120 16.70 4.15 -11.14
C LYS A 120 15.42 4.06 -11.96
N GLY A 121 14.25 4.22 -11.34
CA GLY A 121 12.95 4.12 -12.00
C GLY A 121 12.43 2.69 -12.15
N ASN A 122 13.07 1.69 -11.52
CA ASN A 122 12.54 0.33 -11.52
C ASN A 122 11.43 0.19 -10.49
N ILE A 123 10.41 -0.61 -10.80
CA ILE A 123 9.37 -0.98 -9.83
C ILE A 123 10.01 -1.71 -8.65
N LEU A 124 9.83 -1.14 -7.47
CA LEU A 124 10.18 -1.70 -6.17
C LEU A 124 8.98 -2.44 -5.56
N GLY A 125 7.77 -1.95 -5.80
CA GLY A 125 6.57 -2.44 -5.15
C GLY A 125 5.33 -1.61 -5.45
N VAL A 126 4.29 -1.76 -4.63
CA VAL A 126 3.01 -1.06 -4.74
C VAL A 126 2.53 -0.66 -3.36
N PHE A 127 2.13 0.60 -3.21
CA PHE A 127 1.38 1.05 -2.03
C PHE A 127 -0.12 0.98 -2.35
N GLN A 128 -0.88 0.29 -1.50
CA GLN A 128 -2.33 0.13 -1.63
C GLN A 128 -3.04 0.72 -0.41
N ALA A 129 -4.11 1.45 -0.63
CA ALA A 129 -5.01 2.03 0.36
C ALA A 129 -6.48 1.78 -0.02
#